data_AF-A0A381WSZ9-F1
#
_entry.id   AF-A0A381WSZ9-F1
#
_cell.length_a   1.000
_cell.length_b   1.000
_cell.length_c   1.000
_cell.angle_alpha   90.00
_cell.angle_beta   90.00
_cell.angle_gamma   90.00
#
_symmetry.space_group_name_H-M   'P 1'
#
loop_
_entity.id
_entity.type
_entity.pdbx_description
1 polymer ?
#
loop_
_entity_poly.entity_id
_entity_poly.type
_entity_poly.pdbx_seq_one_letter_code
_entity_poly.pdbx_strand_id
1 'polypeptide(L)'
;MTVTMLSMAAAQADYSPVPLYWKTLRPNEKEIYLFAYLTQVYDTHKSLINEQGRGDFTKWYYENRAELSYNIFDVLDTTDVVKFVGWVDDFYSQPEYHERPFPEALEYAYDRSQMKEQTLLERYESLLGKEKKRPN
;
A
#
# COMPACT_ATOMS: atom_id res chain seq x y z
N MET A 1 14.86 37.83 35.45
CA MET A 1 13.87 37.43 34.42
C MET A 1 14.55 36.52 33.43
N THR A 2 14.37 35.21 33.56
CA THR A 2 14.77 34.21 32.57
C THR A 2 13.57 33.92 31.70
N VAL A 3 13.61 34.34 30.44
CA VAL A 3 12.57 34.00 29.45
C VAL A 3 12.91 32.61 28.92
N THR A 4 12.16 31.62 29.38
CA THR A 4 12.12 30.27 28.80
C THR A 4 11.52 30.37 27.40
N MET A 5 12.33 30.22 26.36
CA MET A 5 11.85 29.98 25.00
C MET A 5 11.28 28.55 24.96
N LEU A 6 9.97 28.43 25.14
CA LEU A 6 9.24 27.20 24.84
C LEU A 6 9.15 27.11 23.31
N SER A 7 10.04 26.35 22.68
CA SER A 7 9.91 26.00 21.28
C SER A 7 8.68 25.10 21.13
N MET A 8 7.56 25.70 20.70
CA MET A 8 6.46 24.96 20.11
C MET A 8 6.96 24.36 18.79
N ALA A 9 7.58 23.18 18.87
CA ALA A 9 7.62 22.27 17.74
C ALA A 9 6.17 21.86 17.50
N ALA A 10 5.44 22.62 16.68
CA ALA A 10 4.25 22.12 16.04
C ALA A 10 4.68 20.84 15.34
N ALA A 11 4.17 19.70 15.78
CA ALA A 11 4.23 18.47 15.01
C ALA A 11 3.47 18.75 13.72
N GLN A 12 4.20 19.22 12.69
CA GLN A 12 3.76 19.19 11.32
C GLN A 12 3.52 17.71 11.05
N ALA A 13 2.27 17.25 11.14
CA ALA A 13 1.93 15.92 10.69
C ALA A 13 2.48 15.83 9.26
N ASP A 14 3.37 14.86 9.04
CA ASP A 14 4.16 14.69 7.83
C ASP A 14 3.22 14.14 6.74
N TYR A 15 2.26 14.98 6.32
CA TYR A 15 1.25 14.62 5.35
C TYR A 15 1.94 14.44 4.01
N SER A 16 2.08 13.18 3.61
CA SER A 16 2.43 12.88 2.22
C SER A 16 1.38 13.52 1.31
N PRO A 17 1.76 14.22 0.23
CA PRO A 17 0.79 14.75 -0.73
C PRO A 17 0.14 13.63 -1.56
N VAL A 18 0.68 12.41 -1.52
CA VAL A 18 0.23 11.29 -2.36
C VAL A 18 -1.22 10.88 -2.09
N PRO A 19 -1.69 10.68 -0.84
CA PRO A 19 -3.08 10.32 -0.58
C PRO A 19 -4.06 11.40 -1.05
N LEU A 20 -3.69 12.67 -0.96
CA LEU A 20 -4.50 13.78 -1.49
C LEU A 20 -4.54 13.73 -3.01
N TYR A 21 -3.39 13.59 -3.66
CA TYR A 21 -3.30 13.50 -5.11
C TYR A 21 -4.11 12.31 -5.65
N TRP A 22 -3.94 11.12 -5.07
CA TRP A 22 -4.66 9.90 -5.43
C TRP A 22 -6.19 10.11 -5.50
N LYS A 23 -6.76 10.80 -4.51
CA LYS A 23 -8.21 11.07 -4.44
C LYS A 23 -8.72 12.00 -5.55
N THR A 24 -7.85 12.78 -6.17
CA THR A 24 -8.22 13.65 -7.31
C THR A 24 -8.24 12.93 -8.64
N LEU A 25 -7.64 11.74 -8.72
CA LEU A 25 -7.49 11.00 -9.97
C LEU A 25 -8.79 10.28 -10.36
N ARG A 26 -9.07 10.25 -11.66
CA ARG A 26 -10.09 9.37 -12.24
C ARG A 26 -9.59 7.91 -12.23
N PRO A 27 -10.49 6.91 -12.35
CA PRO A 27 -10.11 5.50 -12.29
C PRO A 27 -8.94 5.13 -13.22
N ASN A 28 -8.99 5.53 -14.49
CA ASN A 28 -7.92 5.25 -15.45
C ASN A 28 -6.60 5.98 -15.12
N GLU A 29 -6.66 7.14 -14.46
CA GLU A 29 -5.47 7.87 -14.02
C GLU A 29 -4.82 7.22 -12.79
N LYS A 30 -5.62 6.58 -11.93
CA LYS A 30 -5.13 5.80 -10.78
C LYS A 30 -4.34 4.58 -11.22
N GLU A 31 -4.77 3.89 -12.28
CA GLU A 31 -4.03 2.76 -12.86
C GLU A 31 -2.64 3.20 -13.35
N ILE A 32 -2.60 4.30 -14.13
CA ILE A 32 -1.34 4.89 -14.62
C ILE A 32 -0.45 5.32 -13.46
N TYR A 33 -1.03 5.98 -12.45
CA TYR A 33 -0.29 6.44 -11.28
C TYR A 33 0.29 5.28 -10.47
N LEU A 34 -0.49 4.21 -10.25
CA LEU A 34 -0.03 3.00 -9.56
C LEU A 34 1.17 2.40 -10.29
N PHE A 35 1.07 2.22 -11.61
CA PHE A 35 2.17 1.68 -12.40
C PHE A 35 3.42 2.57 -12.34
N ALA A 36 3.26 3.89 -12.45
CA ALA A 36 4.36 4.84 -12.36
C ALA A 36 5.04 4.79 -10.98
N TYR A 37 4.25 4.74 -9.91
CA TYR A 37 4.76 4.65 -8.53
C TYR A 37 5.58 3.36 -8.32
N LEU A 38 5.04 2.21 -8.69
CA LEU A 38 5.71 0.91 -8.52
C LEU A 38 7.00 0.84 -9.34
N THR A 39 6.97 1.36 -10.58
CA THR A 39 8.16 1.42 -11.45
C THR A 39 9.22 2.34 -10.86
N GLN A 40 8.83 3.50 -10.32
CA GLN A 40 9.78 4.41 -9.68
C GLN A 40 10.46 3.77 -8.46
N VAL A 41 9.74 2.98 -7.66
CA VAL A 41 10.34 2.24 -6.53
C VAL A 41 11.31 1.17 -7.04
N TYR A 42 10.94 0.44 -8.09
CA TYR A 42 11.82 -0.53 -8.75
C TYR A 42 13.11 0.11 -9.25
N ASP A 43 13.00 1.19 -10.01
CA ASP A 43 14.14 1.91 -10.59
C ASP A 43 15.04 2.48 -9.50
N THR A 44 14.46 3.02 -8.43
CA THR A 44 15.21 3.51 -7.27
C THR A 44 16.01 2.39 -6.62
N HIS A 45 15.41 1.23 -6.36
CA HIS A 45 16.13 0.09 -5.79
C HIS A 45 17.27 -0.39 -6.70
N LYS A 46 17.04 -0.43 -8.02
CA LYS A 46 18.07 -0.78 -9.01
C LYS A 46 19.20 0.25 -9.03
N SER A 47 18.90 1.54 -8.95
CA SER A 47 19.90 2.61 -8.86
C SER A 47 20.74 2.46 -7.60
N LEU A 48 20.11 2.22 -6.44
CA LEU A 48 20.83 2.00 -5.18
C LEU A 48 21.80 0.83 -5.25
N ILE A 49 21.39 -0.30 -5.84
CA ILE A 49 22.29 -1.44 -6.05
C ILE A 49 23.48 -1.05 -6.93
N ASN A 50 23.25 -0.31 -8.02
CA ASN A 50 24.29 0.06 -8.97
C ASN A 50 25.28 1.10 -8.39
N GLU A 51 24.78 2.05 -7.61
CA GLU A 51 25.55 3.17 -7.08
C GLU A 51 26.25 2.85 -5.76
N GLN A 52 25.59 2.12 -4.87
CA GLN A 52 26.03 1.89 -3.49
C GLN A 52 26.33 0.42 -3.19
N GLY A 53 26.03 -0.48 -4.12
CA GLY A 53 26.12 -1.92 -3.89
C GLY A 53 25.00 -2.45 -3.00
N ARG A 54 25.17 -3.68 -2.50
CA ARG A 54 24.17 -4.38 -1.67
C ARG A 54 24.48 -4.23 -0.17
N GLY A 55 24.72 -3.00 0.28
CA GLY A 55 24.94 -2.68 1.69
C GLY A 55 23.64 -2.55 2.49
N ASP A 56 23.77 -2.18 3.77
CA ASP A 56 22.64 -2.11 4.71
C ASP A 56 21.53 -1.16 4.27
N PHE A 57 21.86 -0.01 3.67
CA PHE A 57 20.85 0.93 3.18
C PHE A 57 20.04 0.37 2.01
N THR A 58 20.71 -0.24 1.04
CA THR A 58 20.05 -0.91 -0.10
C THR A 58 19.13 -2.04 0.39
N LYS A 59 19.61 -2.83 1.36
CA LYS A 59 18.81 -3.88 2.00
C LYS A 59 17.58 -3.31 2.72
N TRP A 60 17.76 -2.25 3.52
CA TRP A 60 16.66 -1.58 4.20
C TRP A 60 15.63 -1.05 3.19
N TYR A 61 16.07 -0.42 2.10
CA TYR A 61 15.17 0.06 1.06
C TYR A 61 14.37 -1.09 0.41
N TYR A 62 15.02 -2.22 0.17
CA TYR A 62 14.32 -3.40 -0.33
C TYR A 62 13.23 -3.86 0.65
N GLU A 63 13.59 -4.12 1.89
CA GLU A 63 12.69 -4.68 2.92
C GLU A 63 11.54 -3.72 3.28
N ASN A 64 11.74 -2.41 3.17
CA ASN A 64 10.75 -1.42 3.60
C ASN A 64 9.97 -0.76 2.45
N ARG A 65 10.40 -0.93 1.20
CA ARG A 65 9.81 -0.26 0.03
C ARG A 65 9.68 -1.18 -1.18
N ALA A 66 10.80 -1.73 -1.65
CA ALA A 66 10.84 -2.38 -2.96
C ALA A 66 10.13 -3.74 -2.97
N GLU A 67 10.25 -4.52 -1.90
CA GLU A 67 9.66 -5.85 -1.81
C GLU A 67 8.14 -5.84 -2.02
N LEU A 68 7.42 -4.95 -1.32
CA LEU A 68 5.98 -4.79 -1.54
C LEU A 68 5.65 -4.42 -2.99
N SER A 69 6.45 -3.53 -3.60
CA SER A 69 6.20 -3.13 -4.99
C SER A 69 6.43 -4.29 -5.98
N TYR A 70 7.41 -5.14 -5.72
CA TYR A 70 7.68 -6.33 -6.54
C TYR A 70 6.54 -7.34 -6.42
N ASN A 71 6.10 -7.61 -5.19
CA ASN A 71 4.98 -8.52 -4.95
C ASN A 71 3.68 -8.01 -5.59
N ILE A 72 3.47 -6.69 -5.62
CA ILE A 72 2.31 -6.10 -6.31
C ILE A 72 2.42 -6.28 -7.82
N PHE A 73 3.60 -6.11 -8.43
CA PHE A 73 3.77 -6.42 -9.86
C PHE A 73 3.37 -7.86 -10.18
N ASP A 74 3.82 -8.84 -9.39
CA ASP A 74 3.45 -10.24 -9.58
C ASP A 74 1.93 -10.49 -9.42
N VAL A 75 1.28 -9.76 -8.51
CA VAL A 75 -0.19 -9.83 -8.34
C VAL A 75 -0.92 -9.28 -9.57
N LEU A 76 -0.45 -8.17 -10.13
CA LEU A 76 -1.07 -7.51 -11.27
C LEU A 76 -0.96 -8.31 -12.57
N ASP A 77 -0.07 -9.30 -12.65
CA ASP A 77 -0.04 -10.27 -13.76
C ASP A 77 -1.26 -11.19 -13.80
N THR A 78 -1.96 -11.36 -12.67
CA THR A 78 -3.10 -12.30 -12.54
C THR A 78 -4.38 -11.64 -12.04
N THR A 79 -4.29 -10.43 -11.49
CA THR A 79 -5.41 -9.66 -10.94
C THR A 79 -5.64 -8.42 -11.78
N ASP A 80 -6.90 -8.15 -12.13
CA ASP A 80 -7.29 -6.92 -12.82
C ASP A 80 -6.86 -5.69 -12.00
N VAL A 81 -6.09 -4.80 -12.62
CA VAL A 81 -5.59 -3.57 -12.01
C VAL A 81 -6.73 -2.69 -11.48
N VAL A 82 -7.89 -2.70 -12.14
CA VAL A 82 -9.09 -1.96 -11.68
C VAL A 82 -9.55 -2.47 -10.32
N LYS A 83 -9.49 -3.79 -10.11
CA LYS A 83 -9.84 -4.42 -8.84
C LYS A 83 -8.84 -4.06 -7.74
N PHE A 84 -7.54 -4.05 -8.07
CA PHE A 84 -6.49 -3.65 -7.14
C PHE A 84 -6.63 -2.18 -6.72
N VAL A 85 -6.82 -1.27 -7.69
CA VAL A 85 -7.12 0.15 -7.45
C VAL A 85 -8.36 0.31 -6.57
N GLY A 86 -9.39 -0.51 -6.78
CA GLY A 86 -10.58 -0.54 -5.93
C GLY A 86 -10.28 -0.83 -4.46
N TRP A 87 -9.34 -1.73 -4.15
CA TRP A 87 -8.93 -1.97 -2.76
C TRP A 87 -8.14 -0.82 -2.15
N VAL A 88 -7.34 -0.11 -2.95
CA VAL A 88 -6.67 1.12 -2.50
C VAL A 88 -7.71 2.22 -2.20
N ASP A 89 -8.76 2.33 -3.01
CA ASP A 89 -9.88 3.24 -2.73
C ASP A 89 -10.69 2.83 -1.50
N ASP A 90 -10.94 1.53 -1.30
CA ASP A 90 -11.59 1.00 -0.10
C ASP A 90 -10.81 1.38 1.17
N PHE A 91 -9.47 1.32 1.13
CA PHE A 91 -8.63 1.78 2.24
C PHE A 91 -8.89 3.25 2.56
N TYR A 92 -8.83 4.13 1.56
CA TYR A 92 -9.00 5.58 1.77
C TYR A 92 -10.43 6.04 2.03
N SER A 93 -11.43 5.19 1.78
CA SER A 93 -12.83 5.43 2.13
C SER A 93 -13.09 5.38 3.64
N GLN A 94 -12.20 4.74 4.41
CA GLN A 94 -12.31 4.62 5.86
C GLN A 94 -11.83 5.92 6.53
N PRO A 95 -12.63 6.54 7.43
CA PRO A 95 -12.27 7.80 8.07
C PRO A 95 -10.91 7.78 8.78
N GLU A 96 -10.56 6.64 9.39
CA GLU A 96 -9.32 6.43 10.14
C GLU A 96 -8.08 6.33 9.24
N TYR A 97 -8.28 6.04 7.95
CA TYR A 97 -7.22 5.79 6.97
C TYR A 97 -7.11 6.90 5.91
N HIS A 98 -7.99 7.89 5.96
CA HIS A 98 -8.10 8.94 4.95
C HIS A 98 -6.75 9.64 4.69
N GLU A 99 -5.92 9.85 5.71
CA GLU A 99 -4.65 10.56 5.58
C GLU A 99 -3.42 9.66 5.74
N ARG A 100 -3.62 8.34 5.72
CA ARG A 100 -2.53 7.38 5.89
C ARG A 100 -1.59 7.34 4.68
N PRO A 101 -0.29 7.09 4.91
CA PRO A 101 0.69 6.95 3.84
C PRO A 101 0.27 5.97 2.75
N PHE A 102 0.56 6.29 1.50
CA PHE A 102 0.27 5.44 0.34
C PHE A 102 0.83 4.01 0.43
N PRO A 103 2.04 3.76 0.96
CA PRO A 103 2.53 2.41 1.20
C PRO A 103 1.59 1.54 2.06
N GLU A 104 0.93 2.12 3.07
CA GLU A 104 -0.04 1.37 3.90
C GLU A 104 -1.29 0.99 3.09
N ALA A 105 -1.72 1.87 2.18
CA ALA A 105 -2.84 1.56 1.28
C ALA A 105 -2.49 0.45 0.28
N LEU A 106 -1.24 0.42 -0.20
CA LEU A 106 -0.72 -0.63 -1.07
C LEU A 106 -0.59 -1.97 -0.34
N GLU A 107 -0.13 -1.96 0.91
CA GLU A 107 -0.07 -3.15 1.76
C GLU A 107 -1.47 -3.72 1.99
N TYR A 108 -2.45 -2.87 2.32
CA TYR A 108 -3.85 -3.27 2.46
C TYR A 108 -4.41 -3.91 1.17
N ALA A 109 -4.16 -3.29 0.01
CA ALA A 109 -4.63 -3.80 -1.27
C ALA A 109 -3.93 -5.12 -1.64
N TYR A 110 -2.63 -5.24 -1.36
CA TYR A 110 -1.87 -6.46 -1.53
C TYR A 110 -2.44 -7.58 -0.65
N ASP A 111 -2.62 -7.37 0.65
CA ASP A 111 -3.20 -8.37 1.55
C ASP A 111 -4.56 -8.86 1.06
N ARG A 112 -5.40 -7.92 0.59
CA ARG A 112 -6.72 -8.23 0.06
C ARG A 112 -6.67 -9.02 -1.26
N SER A 113 -5.65 -8.80 -2.08
CA SER A 113 -5.38 -9.60 -3.27
C SER A 113 -5.00 -11.05 -2.96
N GLN A 114 -4.35 -11.28 -1.81
CA GLN A 114 -3.94 -12.62 -1.38
C GLN A 114 -5.08 -13.41 -0.73
N MET A 115 -6.13 -12.72 -0.25
CA MET A 115 -7.30 -13.39 0.31
C MET A 115 -8.06 -14.12 -0.80
N LYS A 116 -8.12 -15.45 -0.71
CA LYS A 116 -9.02 -16.24 -1.56
C LYS A 116 -10.44 -15.70 -1.40
N GLU A 117 -11.07 -15.29 -2.49
CA GLU A 117 -12.47 -14.93 -2.47
C GLU A 117 -13.26 -16.12 -1.94
N GLN A 118 -13.90 -15.94 -0.78
CA GLN A 118 -14.93 -16.86 -0.33
C GLN A 118 -16.03 -16.84 -1.38
N THR A 119 -16.40 -18.02 -1.87
CA THR A 119 -17.60 -18.18 -2.68
C THR A 119 -18.81 -17.61 -1.92
N LEU A 120 -19.86 -17.18 -2.63
CA LEU A 120 -21.10 -16.70 -2.01
C LEU A 120 -21.65 -17.73 -1.00
N LEU A 121 -21.46 -19.01 -1.29
CA LEU A 121 -21.82 -20.11 -0.40
C LEU A 121 -20.96 -20.12 0.87
N GLU A 122 -19.63 -20.00 0.78
CA GLU A 122 -18.74 -19.95 1.94
C GLU A 122 -19.01 -18.72 2.82
N ARG A 123 -19.31 -17.56 2.22
CA ARG A 123 -19.77 -16.37 2.97
C ARG A 123 -21.08 -16.62 3.70
N TYR A 124 -22.05 -17.24 3.04
CA TYR A 124 -23.34 -17.59 3.64
C TYR A 124 -23.18 -18.61 4.79
N GLU A 125 -22.35 -19.64 4.60
CA GLU A 125 -22.05 -20.66 5.61
C GLU A 125 -21.34 -20.06 6.83
N SER A 126 -20.39 -19.14 6.62
CA SER A 126 -19.70 -18.41 7.70
C SER A 126 -20.65 -17.54 8.53
N LEU A 127 -21.56 -16.79 7.88
CA LEU A 127 -22.57 -15.97 8.58
C LEU A 127 -23.56 -16.80 9.40
N LEU A 128 -23.77 -18.07 9.02
CA LEU A 128 -24.58 -19.02 9.77
C LEU A 128 -23.81 -19.79 10.86
N GLY A 129 -22.52 -19.46 11.08
CA GLY A 129 -21.67 -20.13 12.06
C GLY A 129 -21.33 -21.58 11.70
N LYS A 130 -21.49 -21.97 10.43
CA LYS A 130 -21.15 -23.31 9.93
C LYS A 130 -19.80 -23.29 9.26
N GLU A 131 -18.73 -23.15 10.03
CA GLU A 131 -17.39 -23.33 9.45
C GLU A 131 -17.14 -24.81 9.15
N LYS A 132 -16.88 -25.13 7.87
CA LYS A 132 -16.26 -26.42 7.52
C LYS A 132 -14.82 -26.42 8.05
N LYS A 133 -14.54 -27.28 9.02
CA LYS A 133 -13.15 -27.66 9.35
C LYS A 133 -12.49 -28.17 8.07
N ARG A 134 -11.44 -27.49 7.61
CA ARG A 134 -10.61 -27.96 6.49
C ARG A 134 -9.94 -29.28 6.90
N PRO A 135 -9.91 -30.32 6.05
CA PRO A 135 -9.01 -31.43 6.26
C PRO A 135 -7.57 -30.95 5.99
N ASN A 136 -6.63 -31.44 6.81
CA ASN A 136 -5.18 -31.18 6.70
C ASN A 136 -4.61 -31.53 5.33
#